data_AF-A0A937I9C9-F1
#
_entry.id   AF-A0A937I9C9-F1
#
_cell.length_a   1.000
_cell.length_b   1.000
_cell.length_c   1.000
_cell.angle_alpha   90.00
_cell.angle_beta   90.00
_cell.angle_gamma   90.00
#
_symmetry.space_group_name_H-M   'P 1'
#
loop_
_entity.id
_entity.type
_entity.pdbx_description
1 polymer ?
#
loop_
_entity_poly.entity_id
_entity_poly.type
_entity_poly.pdbx_seq_one_letter_code
_entity_poly.pdbx_strand_id
1 'polypeptide(L)'
;PFGHGLSYTQFKYTDLKVEALNNNNFVCSYRVTNTGKQAGDEISQCYISFKDHKKSDPYKKLQGFDKTLIEPGETKEIQIKIESKSFKTWNISKHNWVIEKGVYEILIGASSEDIRLRDEIIL
;
A
#
# COMPACT_ATOMS: atom_id res chain seq x y z
N PRO A 1 14.36 -3.45 -7.81
CA PRO A 1 13.25 -4.25 -7.23
C PRO A 1 11.95 -3.98 -7.99
N PHE A 2 10.86 -4.73 -7.71
CA PHE A 2 9.57 -4.49 -8.35
C PHE A 2 9.04 -3.08 -8.00
N GLY A 3 8.53 -2.36 -9.00
CA GLY A 3 8.02 -1.00 -8.83
C GLY A 3 9.09 0.07 -8.62
N HIS A 4 10.39 -0.22 -8.81
CA HIS A 4 11.45 0.77 -8.71
C HIS A 4 11.53 1.65 -9.95
N GLY A 5 11.54 2.97 -9.74
CA GLY A 5 11.84 3.97 -10.76
C GLY A 5 12.53 5.16 -10.12
N LEU A 6 13.58 5.67 -10.77
CA LEU A 6 14.20 6.92 -10.37
C LEU A 6 13.40 8.10 -10.93
N SER A 7 13.34 9.19 -10.17
CA SER A 7 12.78 10.46 -10.61
C SER A 7 13.83 11.55 -10.51
N TYR A 8 13.71 12.58 -11.34
CA TYR A 8 14.53 13.80 -11.23
C TYR A 8 14.09 14.69 -10.05
N THR A 9 13.02 14.31 -9.35
CA THR A 9 12.56 14.96 -8.12
C THR A 9 12.42 13.96 -6.97
N GLN A 10 12.16 14.47 -5.77
CA GLN A 10 11.99 13.68 -4.55
C GLN A 10 10.59 13.88 -3.98
N PHE A 11 10.02 12.81 -3.44
CA PHE A 11 8.67 12.83 -2.87
C PHE A 11 8.69 12.40 -1.41
N LYS A 12 7.96 13.13 -0.57
CA LYS A 12 7.76 12.81 0.85
C LYS A 12 6.35 12.30 1.06
N TYR A 13 6.22 11.23 1.83
CA TYR A 13 4.96 10.60 2.18
C TYR A 13 4.65 10.88 3.64
N THR A 14 3.42 11.31 3.97
CA THR A 14 2.99 11.60 5.35
C THR A 14 1.51 11.25 5.57
N ASP A 15 1.10 11.30 6.84
CA ASP A 15 -0.31 11.26 7.27
C ASP A 15 -1.10 10.04 6.76
N LEU A 16 -0.49 8.84 6.80
CA LEU A 16 -1.21 7.60 6.52
C LEU A 16 -2.35 7.43 7.52
N LYS A 17 -3.55 7.20 6.98
CA LYS A 17 -4.75 6.82 7.71
C LYS A 17 -5.38 5.62 7.02
N VAL A 18 -5.83 4.66 7.81
CA VAL A 18 -6.55 3.50 7.33
C VAL A 18 -7.93 3.48 7.98
N GLU A 19 -8.96 3.70 7.18
CA GLU A 19 -10.34 3.74 7.64
C GLU A 19 -11.06 2.45 7.23
N ALA A 20 -11.67 1.78 8.21
CA ALA A 20 -12.52 0.63 7.96
C ALA A 20 -13.85 1.09 7.38
N LEU A 21 -14.25 0.46 6.27
CA LEU A 21 -15.59 0.60 5.72
C LEU A 21 -16.48 -0.54 6.26
N ASN A 22 -17.01 -1.38 5.36
CA ASN A 22 -17.82 -2.55 5.66
C ASN A 22 -17.19 -3.82 5.05
N ASN A 23 -17.55 -5.00 5.55
CA ASN A 23 -17.16 -6.30 4.98
C ASN A 23 -15.65 -6.47 4.75
N ASN A 24 -14.81 -5.98 5.67
CA ASN A 24 -13.34 -5.98 5.56
C ASN A 24 -12.81 -5.19 4.34
N ASN A 25 -13.54 -4.17 3.90
CA ASN A 25 -13.02 -3.17 2.98
C ASN A 25 -12.43 -1.99 3.78
N PHE A 26 -11.36 -1.41 3.27
CA PHE A 26 -10.68 -0.27 3.87
C PHE A 26 -10.38 0.79 2.82
N VAL A 27 -10.23 2.03 3.28
CA VAL A 27 -9.66 3.12 2.48
C VAL A 27 -8.39 3.58 3.16
N CYS A 28 -7.29 3.56 2.41
CA CYS A 28 -6.02 4.11 2.86
C CYS A 28 -5.84 5.48 2.23
N SER A 29 -5.76 6.52 3.05
CA SER A 29 -5.47 7.88 2.62
C SER A 29 -4.12 8.32 3.16
N TYR A 30 -3.36 9.04 2.34
CA TYR A 30 -2.06 9.60 2.73
C TYR A 30 -1.73 10.79 1.84
N ARG A 31 -0.74 11.57 2.24
CA ARG A 31 -0.27 12.73 1.50
C ARG A 31 1.08 12.47 0.86
N VAL A 32 1.23 12.93 -0.37
CA VAL A 32 2.48 12.91 -1.11
C VAL A 32 2.84 14.34 -1.48
N THR A 33 4.01 14.79 -1.03
CA THR A 33 4.55 16.12 -1.32
C THR A 33 5.76 16.00 -2.22
N ASN A 34 5.80 16.74 -3.33
CA ASN A 34 7.02 16.88 -4.12
C ASN A 34 7.96 17.88 -3.43
N THR A 35 9.06 17.38 -2.87
CA THR A 35 10.04 18.20 -2.14
C THR A 35 11.22 18.64 -3.00
N GLY A 36 11.25 18.27 -4.29
CA GLY A 36 12.30 18.70 -5.21
C GLY A 36 11.93 19.95 -6.00
N LYS A 37 12.70 20.21 -7.06
CA LYS A 37 12.62 21.45 -7.87
C LYS A 37 11.97 21.27 -9.23
N GLN A 38 11.64 20.04 -9.61
CA GLN A 38 11.02 19.71 -10.90
C GLN A 38 9.68 19.00 -10.67
N ALA A 39 8.73 19.25 -11.57
CA ALA A 39 7.50 18.47 -11.61
C ALA A 39 7.84 17.01 -11.90
N GLY A 40 7.08 16.08 -11.35
CA GLY A 40 7.31 14.65 -11.57
C GLY A 40 6.08 13.82 -11.32
N ASP A 41 5.98 12.72 -12.06
CA ASP A 41 5.02 11.66 -11.80
C ASP A 41 5.52 10.80 -10.64
N GLU A 42 4.73 10.67 -9.60
CA GLU A 42 4.97 9.69 -8.53
C GLU A 42 4.02 8.51 -8.67
N ILE A 43 4.55 7.29 -8.55
CA ILE A 43 3.76 6.05 -8.53
C ILE A 43 3.77 5.50 -7.11
N SER A 44 2.78 5.90 -6.34
CA SER A 44 2.58 5.45 -4.97
C SER A 44 1.94 4.05 -4.95
N GLN A 45 2.50 3.13 -4.19
CA GLN A 45 2.12 1.71 -4.18
C GLN A 45 1.66 1.28 -2.79
N CYS A 46 0.54 0.56 -2.73
CA CYS A 46 -0.01 0.00 -1.50
C CYS A 46 0.17 -1.52 -1.48
N TYR A 47 0.83 -2.02 -0.45
CA TYR A 47 1.06 -3.44 -0.20
C TYR A 47 0.40 -3.88 1.10
N ILE A 48 0.02 -5.16 1.15
CA ILE A 48 -0.44 -5.82 2.36
C ILE A 48 0.50 -6.95 2.72
N SER A 49 0.87 -7.03 3.99
CA SER A 49 1.65 -8.11 4.60
C SER A 49 0.84 -8.71 5.74
N PHE A 50 0.79 -10.04 5.85
CA PHE A 50 0.20 -10.71 7.02
C PHE A 50 1.34 -11.04 7.99
N LYS A 51 1.27 -10.57 9.24
CA LYS A 51 2.38 -10.73 10.20
C LYS A 51 2.69 -12.21 10.44
N ASP A 52 1.66 -13.04 10.59
CA ASP A 52 1.79 -14.49 10.81
C ASP A 52 1.80 -15.29 9.50
N HIS A 53 2.31 -14.69 8.41
CA HIS A 53 2.41 -15.36 7.11
C HIS A 53 3.14 -16.70 7.22
N LYS A 54 2.62 -17.71 6.51
CA LYS A 54 3.31 -18.99 6.37
C LYS A 54 4.50 -18.77 5.44
N LYS A 55 5.56 -19.58 5.57
CA LYS A 55 6.74 -19.53 4.67
C LYS A 55 6.38 -19.65 3.18
N SER A 56 5.24 -20.26 2.86
CA SER A 56 4.74 -20.44 1.50
C SER A 56 4.00 -19.21 0.96
N ASP A 57 3.63 -18.26 1.81
CA ASP A 57 2.88 -17.08 1.41
C ASP A 57 3.84 -15.94 1.04
N PRO A 58 3.51 -15.11 0.04
CA PRO A 58 4.31 -13.94 -0.27
C PRO A 58 4.29 -12.97 0.91
N TYR A 59 5.47 -12.49 1.30
CA TYR A 59 5.63 -11.56 2.43
C TYR A 59 4.83 -10.26 2.24
N LYS A 60 4.72 -9.75 1.01
CA LYS A 60 3.91 -8.58 0.65
C LYS A 60 3.16 -8.84 -0.65
N LYS A 61 1.92 -8.35 -0.74
CA LYS A 61 1.11 -8.38 -1.96
C LYS A 61 0.72 -6.96 -2.36
N LEU A 62 0.99 -6.56 -3.59
CA LEU A 62 0.52 -5.28 -4.13
C LEU A 62 -1.01 -5.33 -4.26
N GLN A 63 -1.70 -4.31 -3.76
CA GLN A 63 -3.16 -4.22 -3.80
C GLN A 63 -3.68 -3.08 -4.65
N GLY A 64 -2.87 -2.04 -4.83
CA GLY A 64 -3.20 -0.91 -5.67
C GLY A 64 -2.02 0.03 -5.79
N PHE A 65 -2.11 0.92 -6.77
CA PHE A 65 -1.15 2.00 -6.96
C PHE A 65 -1.88 3.19 -7.56
N ASP A 66 -1.37 4.39 -7.31
CA ASP A 66 -1.82 5.61 -7.96
C ASP A 66 -0.63 6.30 -8.62
N LYS A 67 -0.81 6.72 -9.87
CA LYS A 67 0.16 7.54 -10.60
C LYS A 67 -0.34 8.97 -10.66
N THR A 68 0.36 9.88 -10.00
CA THR A 68 -0.02 11.28 -9.95
C THR A 68 1.15 12.18 -10.34
N LEU A 69 0.91 13.13 -11.25
CA LEU A 69 1.81 14.25 -11.47
C LEU A 69 1.72 15.21 -10.28
N ILE A 70 2.85 15.62 -9.71
CA ILE A 70 2.89 16.56 -8.58
C ILE A 70 3.91 17.66 -8.89
N GLU A 71 3.47 18.92 -8.86
CA GLU A 71 4.32 20.10 -9.10
C GLU A 71 5.29 20.35 -7.94
N PRO A 72 6.43 21.06 -8.14
CA PRO A 72 7.36 21.39 -7.07
C PRO A 72 6.68 22.08 -5.88
N GLY A 73 6.84 21.53 -4.67
CA GLY A 73 6.22 22.05 -3.45
C GLY A 73 4.73 21.72 -3.29
N GLU A 74 4.09 21.13 -4.31
CA GLU A 74 2.69 20.70 -4.22
C GLU A 74 2.56 19.46 -3.33
N THR A 75 1.45 19.38 -2.61
CA THR A 75 1.03 18.18 -1.86
C THR A 75 -0.30 17.69 -2.41
N LYS A 76 -0.37 16.41 -2.74
CA LYS A 76 -1.60 15.73 -3.14
C LYS A 76 -2.00 14.70 -2.10
N GLU A 77 -3.30 14.59 -1.88
CA GLU A 77 -3.89 13.49 -1.12
C GLU A 77 -4.20 12.34 -2.06
N ILE A 78 -3.74 11.15 -1.71
CA ILE A 78 -3.94 9.92 -2.46
C ILE A 78 -4.82 9.00 -1.63
N GLN A 79 -5.77 8.32 -2.30
CA GLN A 79 -6.66 7.35 -1.68
C GLN A 79 -6.63 6.04 -2.45
N ILE A 80 -6.30 4.95 -1.76
CA ILE A 80 -6.31 3.60 -2.32
C ILE A 80 -7.33 2.76 -1.55
N LYS A 81 -8.31 2.22 -2.27
CA LYS A 81 -9.30 1.31 -1.70
C LYS A 81 -8.72 -0.11 -1.64
N ILE A 82 -8.80 -0.72 -0.47
CA ILE A 82 -8.46 -2.11 -0.24
C ILE A 82 -9.74 -2.90 -0.09
N GLU A 83 -9.95 -3.87 -0.96
CA GLU A 83 -11.15 -4.70 -0.93
C GLU A 83 -10.94 -5.96 -0.10
N SER A 84 -11.99 -6.50 0.49
CA SER A 84 -11.98 -7.75 1.27
C SER A 84 -11.24 -8.92 0.58
N LYS A 85 -11.32 -8.97 -0.77
CA LYS A 85 -10.64 -9.98 -1.58
C LYS A 85 -9.11 -9.89 -1.51
N SER A 86 -8.55 -8.73 -1.21
CA SER A 86 -7.12 -8.47 -1.05
C SER A 86 -6.49 -9.27 0.09
N PHE A 87 -7.29 -9.63 1.10
CA PHE A 87 -6.87 -10.42 2.26
C PHE A 87 -7.05 -11.92 2.07
N LYS A 88 -7.63 -12.36 0.94
CA LYS A 88 -7.88 -13.77 0.71
C LYS A 88 -6.59 -14.51 0.37
N THR A 89 -6.40 -15.66 1.00
CA THR A 89 -5.37 -16.66 0.70
C THR A 89 -6.04 -17.97 0.31
N TRP A 90 -5.41 -18.73 -0.60
CA TRP A 90 -5.92 -20.04 -0.99
C TRP A 90 -5.53 -21.06 0.07
N ASN A 91 -6.50 -21.64 0.77
CA ASN A 91 -6.25 -22.71 1.72
C ASN A 91 -6.33 -24.05 1.01
N ILE A 92 -5.17 -24.70 0.82
CA ILE A 92 -5.03 -25.97 0.10
C ILE A 92 -5.88 -27.07 0.77
N SER A 93 -5.85 -27.20 2.10
CA SER A 93 -6.62 -28.22 2.81
C SER A 93 -8.12 -28.08 2.62
N LYS A 94 -8.61 -26.83 2.56
CA LYS A 94 -10.05 -26.52 2.41
C LYS A 94 -10.48 -26.37 0.95
N HIS A 95 -9.55 -26.38 -0.01
CA HIS A 95 -9.81 -26.07 -1.42
C HIS A 95 -10.66 -24.80 -1.60
N ASN A 96 -10.38 -23.76 -0.82
CA ASN A 96 -11.19 -22.55 -0.79
C ASN A 96 -10.35 -21.31 -0.42
N TRP A 97 -10.83 -20.14 -0.83
CA TRP A 97 -10.29 -18.85 -0.41
C TRP A 97 -10.75 -18.53 1.01
N VAL A 98 -9.80 -18.23 1.89
CA VAL A 98 -10.06 -17.84 3.27
C VAL A 98 -9.41 -16.50 3.56
N ILE A 99 -9.97 -15.75 4.51
CA ILE A 99 -9.29 -14.60 5.12
C ILE A 99 -8.79 -15.10 6.47
N GLU A 100 -7.47 -15.10 6.66
CA GLU A 100 -6.88 -15.45 7.94
C GLU A 100 -7.13 -14.31 8.93
N LYS A 101 -7.57 -14.63 10.14
CA LYS A 101 -7.74 -13.63 11.20
C LYS A 101 -6.39 -13.29 11.82
N GLY A 102 -6.15 -12.03 12.13
CA GLY A 102 -4.91 -11.56 12.73
C GLY A 102 -4.51 -10.17 12.27
N VAL A 103 -3.22 -9.87 12.43
CA VAL A 103 -2.67 -8.55 12.13
C VAL A 103 -2.16 -8.49 10.70
N TYR A 104 -2.67 -7.53 9.94
CA TYR A 104 -2.18 -7.18 8.62
C TYR A 104 -1.49 -5.82 8.66
N GLU A 105 -0.30 -5.74 8.09
CA GLU A 105 0.38 -4.47 7.86
C GLU A 105 -0.04 -3.90 6.51
N ILE A 106 -0.45 -2.64 6.51
CA ILE A 106 -0.60 -1.80 5.32
C ILE A 106 0.70 -1.06 5.10
N LEU A 107 1.30 -1.21 3.93
CA LEU A 107 2.61 -0.66 3.61
C LEU A 107 2.51 0.22 2.37
N ILE A 108 2.81 1.50 2.51
CA ILE A 108 2.85 2.46 1.39
C ILE A 108 4.30 2.77 1.03
N GLY A 109 4.62 2.67 -0.25
CA GLY A 109 5.98 2.89 -0.74
C GLY A 109 6.04 3.39 -2.18
N ALA A 110 7.23 3.84 -2.56
CA ALA A 110 7.54 4.18 -3.96
C ALA A 110 8.00 2.94 -4.75
N SER A 111 8.36 1.84 -4.06
CA SER A 111 8.64 0.53 -4.66
C SER A 111 8.39 -0.59 -3.62
N SER A 112 8.52 -1.85 -4.01
CA SER A 112 8.34 -2.98 -3.08
C SER A 112 9.33 -3.00 -1.90
N GLU A 113 10.50 -2.36 -2.08
CA GLU A 113 11.56 -2.27 -1.07
C GLU A 113 11.64 -0.89 -0.40
N ASP A 114 11.23 0.17 -1.09
CA ASP A 114 11.18 1.55 -0.56
C ASP A 114 9.80 1.83 0.08
N ILE A 115 9.58 1.24 1.26
CA ILE A 115 8.38 1.45 2.08
C ILE A 115 8.58 2.66 2.99
N ARG A 116 7.71 3.66 2.85
CA ARG A 116 7.83 4.96 3.53
C ARG A 116 6.80 5.16 4.64
N LEU A 117 5.60 4.60 4.52
CA LEU A 117 4.58 4.61 5.57
C LEU A 117 4.10 3.20 5.87
N ARG A 118 3.71 2.97 7.13
CA ARG A 118 3.21 1.69 7.62
C ARG A 118 2.08 1.93 8.61
N ASP A 119 1.08 1.07 8.59
CA ASP A 119 0.03 1.00 9.58
C ASP A 119 -0.43 -0.45 9.77
N GLU A 120 -1.16 -0.74 10.84
CA GLU A 120 -1.63 -2.08 11.17
C GLU A 120 -3.15 -2.11 11.32
N ILE A 121 -3.77 -3.14 10.77
CA ILE A 121 -5.19 -3.42 10.96
C ILE A 121 -5.37 -4.85 11.47
N ILE A 122 -6.48 -5.07 12.17
CA ILE A 122 -6.87 -6.36 12.71
C ILE A 122 -8.11 -6.84 11.96
N LEU A 123 -8.06 -8.09 11.48
CA LEU A 123 -9.14 -8.80 10.80
C LEU A 123 -9.52 -10.10 11.52
#